data_AF-A0A3C0J128-F1
#
_entry.id   AF-A0A3C0J128-F1
#
_cell.length_a   1.000
_cell.length_b   1.000
_cell.length_c   1.000
_cell.angle_alpha   90.00
_cell.angle_beta   90.00
_cell.angle_gamma   90.00
#
_symmetry.space_group_name_H-M   'P 1'
#
loop_
_entity.id
_entity.type
_entity.pdbx_description
1 polymer ?
#
loop_
_entity_poly.entity_id
_entity_poly.type
_entity_poly.pdbx_seq_one_letter_code
_entity_poly.pdbx_strand_id
1 'polypeptide(L)'
;MCGGDLEPVLGSIRQAYESGRHVELTTLVVPGLNDSKDEMDALASWIARLSPDIPLHISRYFPSYRMTAPPTPMSTLQMCMETARARLHYVYVGNAGIPGGSDTVCPVCNETVIRRHGHARVELLLRGASCPACGAGIPVKLRGPEPTQDNN
;
A
#
# COMPACT_ATOMS: atom_id res chain seq x y z
N MET A 1 11.80 13.92 17.09
CA MET A 1 12.25 12.89 16.12
C MET A 1 12.36 11.57 16.87
N CYS A 2 11.95 10.45 16.28
CA CYS A 2 12.09 9.13 16.90
C CYS A 2 13.56 8.71 16.87
N GLY A 3 14.15 8.35 18.01
CA GLY A 3 15.58 8.00 18.13
C GLY A 3 15.90 6.55 17.77
N GLY A 4 15.21 5.98 16.77
CA GLY A 4 15.42 4.61 16.32
C GLY A 4 16.34 4.55 15.10
N ASP A 5 17.17 3.51 15.03
CA ASP A 5 18.00 3.24 13.86
C ASP A 5 17.18 2.62 12.74
N LEU A 6 17.45 3.04 11.50
CA LEU A 6 16.74 2.55 10.32
C LEU A 6 17.10 1.10 9.99
N GLU A 7 18.38 0.73 10.06
CA GLU A 7 18.87 -0.60 9.66
C GLU A 7 18.19 -1.77 10.40
N PRO A 8 17.99 -1.74 11.73
CA PRO A 8 17.24 -2.78 12.43
C PRO A 8 15.79 -2.95 11.94
N VAL A 9 15.13 -1.86 11.55
CA VAL A 9 13.76 -1.89 11.02
C VAL A 9 13.75 -2.54 9.64
N LEU A 10 14.66 -2.14 8.76
CA LEU A 10 14.82 -2.72 7.43
C LEU A 10 15.15 -4.22 7.50
N GLY A 11 16.03 -4.60 8.43
CA GLY A 11 16.39 -6.00 8.69
C GLY A 11 15.22 -6.84 9.20
N SER A 12 14.34 -6.26 10.03
CA SER A 12 13.13 -6.94 10.52
C SER A 12 12.11 -7.16 9.41
N ILE A 13 11.92 -6.17 8.53
CA ILE A 13 11.03 -6.28 7.36
C ILE A 13 11.53 -7.39 6.43
N ARG A 14 12.83 -7.43 6.15
CA ARG A 14 13.44 -8.49 5.31
C ARG A 14 13.20 -9.88 5.90
N GLN A 15 13.49 -10.07 7.19
CA GLN A 15 13.28 -11.37 7.86
C GLN A 15 11.80 -11.79 7.84
N ALA A 16 10.88 -10.86 8.07
CA ALA A 16 9.46 -11.15 8.00
C ALA A 16 9.06 -11.63 6.59
N TYR A 17 9.51 -10.92 5.55
CA TYR A 17 9.27 -11.30 4.16
C TYR A 17 9.87 -12.67 3.81
N GLU A 18 11.15 -12.90 4.12
CA GLU A 18 11.86 -14.16 3.84
C GLU A 18 11.26 -15.36 4.57
N SER A 19 10.58 -15.14 5.70
CA SER A 19 9.87 -16.19 6.44
C SER A 19 8.54 -16.62 5.79
N GLY A 20 8.19 -16.06 4.62
CA GLY A 20 6.94 -16.37 3.91
C GLY A 20 5.69 -15.73 4.53
N ARG A 21 5.85 -14.78 5.45
CA ARG A 21 4.75 -14.03 6.04
C ARG A 21 4.26 -12.95 5.08
N HIS A 22 2.97 -12.65 5.15
CA HIS A 22 2.40 -11.51 4.44
C HIS A 22 2.92 -10.21 5.06
N VAL A 23 3.51 -9.34 4.24
CA VAL A 23 4.07 -8.05 4.66
C VAL A 23 3.41 -6.95 3.86
N GLU A 24 2.92 -5.93 4.56
CA GLU A 24 2.47 -4.68 3.99
C GLU A 24 3.17 -3.54 4.72
N LEU A 25 3.51 -2.47 4.00
CA LEU A 25 4.21 -1.31 4.56
C LEU A 25 3.33 -0.08 4.49
N THR A 26 3.42 0.77 5.50
CA THR A 26 2.69 2.03 5.55
C THR A 26 3.65 3.18 5.84
N THR A 27 3.55 4.26 5.06
CA THR A 27 4.31 5.50 5.30
C THR A 27 3.37 6.67 5.50
N LEU A 28 3.61 7.46 6.55
CA LEU A 28 2.93 8.73 6.78
C LEU A 28 3.75 9.83 6.10
N VAL A 29 3.16 10.51 5.12
CA VAL A 29 3.84 11.59 4.39
C VAL A 29 3.62 12.90 5.12
N VAL A 30 4.69 13.48 5.65
CA VAL A 30 4.67 14.73 6.42
C VAL A 30 5.39 15.84 5.65
N PRO A 31 4.74 17.01 5.46
CA PRO A 31 5.34 18.13 4.73
C PRO A 31 6.70 18.55 5.26
N GLY A 32 7.68 18.67 4.38
CA GLY A 32 9.04 19.10 4.68
C GLY A 32 9.91 18.06 5.40
N LEU A 33 9.42 16.82 5.59
CA LEU A 33 10.20 15.74 6.22
C LEU A 33 10.48 14.58 5.25
N ASN A 34 9.45 14.02 4.63
CA ASN A 34 9.56 12.84 3.76
C ASN A 34 8.59 12.89 2.56
N ASP A 35 8.23 14.10 2.15
CA ASP A 35 7.24 14.37 1.11
C ASP A 35 7.86 14.72 -0.25
N SER A 36 9.17 14.50 -0.40
CA SER A 36 9.86 14.70 -1.67
C SER A 36 9.70 13.49 -2.60
N LYS A 37 9.85 13.74 -3.90
CA LYS A 37 9.87 12.68 -4.92
C LYS A 37 11.01 11.69 -4.69
N ASP A 38 12.20 12.20 -4.36
CA ASP A 38 13.40 11.39 -4.19
C ASP A 38 13.30 10.48 -2.96
N GLU A 39 12.75 10.98 -1.86
CA GLU A 39 12.45 10.17 -0.66
C GLU A 39 11.48 9.03 -0.99
N MET A 40 10.41 9.32 -1.74
CA MET A 40 9.43 8.31 -2.13
C MET A 40 10.00 7.30 -3.14
N ASP A 41 10.81 7.72 -4.11
CA ASP A 41 11.47 6.80 -5.04
C ASP A 41 12.50 5.93 -4.33
N ALA A 42 13.24 6.47 -3.36
CA ALA A 42 14.18 5.70 -2.54
C ALA A 42 13.47 4.62 -1.72
N LEU A 43 12.37 4.98 -1.04
CA LEU A 43 11.51 4.04 -0.32
C LEU A 43 10.96 2.96 -1.25
N ALA A 44 10.29 3.36 -2.34
CA ALA A 44 9.65 2.43 -3.27
C ALA A 44 10.67 1.52 -3.96
N SER A 45 11.85 2.05 -4.31
CA SER A 45 12.96 1.26 -4.86
C SER A 45 13.53 0.27 -3.85
N TRP A 46 13.60 0.64 -2.56
CA TRP A 46 14.02 -0.29 -1.51
C TRP A 46 13.03 -1.45 -1.36
N ILE A 47 11.72 -1.15 -1.36
CA ILE A 47 10.67 -2.17 -1.29
C ILE A 47 10.73 -3.08 -2.51
N ALA A 48 10.86 -2.51 -3.71
CA ALA A 48 10.90 -3.26 -4.97
C ALA A 48 12.09 -4.23 -5.05
N ARG A 49 13.21 -3.94 -4.36
CA ARG A 49 14.35 -4.89 -4.23
C ARG A 49 14.02 -6.11 -3.38
N LEU A 50 13.07 -6.01 -2.44
CA LEU A 50 12.54 -7.17 -1.72
C LEU A 50 11.48 -7.87 -2.57
N SER A 51 10.47 -7.12 -3.03
CA SER A 51 9.52 -7.56 -4.05
C SER A 51 8.64 -6.39 -4.50
N PRO A 52 8.35 -6.24 -5.80
CA PRO A 52 7.41 -5.24 -6.31
C PRO A 52 5.94 -5.52 -5.91
N ASP A 53 5.66 -6.72 -5.40
CA ASP A 53 4.32 -7.14 -4.96
C ASP A 53 4.03 -6.78 -3.50
N ILE A 54 5.01 -6.29 -2.73
CA ILE A 54 4.78 -5.83 -1.35
C ILE A 54 3.92 -4.55 -1.41
N PRO A 55 2.71 -4.55 -0.82
CA PRO A 55 1.86 -3.37 -0.82
C PRO A 55 2.45 -2.22 0.00
N LEU A 56 2.41 -1.01 -0.58
CA LEU A 56 2.72 0.24 0.11
C LEU A 56 1.45 1.07 0.31
N HIS A 57 1.16 1.43 1.55
CA HIS A 57 0.11 2.34 1.94
C HIS A 57 0.68 3.71 2.26
N ILE A 58 0.16 4.74 1.61
CA ILE A 58 0.50 6.13 1.84
C ILE A 58 -0.60 6.75 2.70
N SER A 59 -0.21 7.31 3.84
CA SER A 59 -1.09 8.06 4.74
C SER A 59 -0.79 9.54 4.67
N ARG A 60 -1.86 10.33 4.55
CA ARG A 60 -1.88 11.77 4.69
C ARG A 60 -1.66 12.17 6.14
N TYR A 61 -0.72 13.07 6.35
CA TYR A 61 -0.55 13.74 7.63
C TYR A 61 -1.62 14.81 7.84
N PHE A 62 -2.10 14.89 9.07
CA PHE A 62 -2.91 15.97 9.60
C PHE A 62 -2.24 16.49 10.88
N PRO A 63 -2.28 17.81 11.16
CA PRO A 63 -1.75 18.38 12.38
C PRO A 63 -2.28 17.62 13.60
N SER A 64 -1.35 17.15 14.42
CA SER A 64 -1.68 16.38 15.61
C SER A 64 -0.58 16.52 16.66
N TYR A 65 -0.99 16.47 17.92
CA TYR A 65 -0.11 16.62 19.08
C TYR A 65 0.72 17.92 19.01
N ARG A 66 2.05 17.82 19.11
CA ARG A 66 2.98 18.96 19.12
C ARG A 66 3.46 19.38 17.72
N MET A 67 3.03 18.71 16.65
CA MET A 67 3.44 19.06 15.29
C MET A 67 2.47 20.08 14.68
N THR A 68 3.03 21.17 14.16
CA THR A 68 2.30 22.32 13.62
C THR A 68 2.37 22.44 12.11
N ALA A 69 3.02 21.50 11.42
CA ALA A 69 3.03 21.46 9.97
C ALA A 69 1.59 21.39 9.44
N PRO A 70 1.27 22.01 8.29
CA PRO A 70 -0.06 21.88 7.70
C PRO A 70 -0.34 20.43 7.29
N PRO A 71 -1.62 20.05 7.04
CA PRO A 71 -1.92 18.75 6.44
C PRO A 71 -1.17 18.59 5.12
N THR A 72 -0.77 17.36 4.79
CA THR A 72 -0.11 17.09 3.50
C THR A 72 -0.99 17.55 2.36
N PRO A 73 -0.48 18.33 1.40
CA PRO A 73 -1.25 18.71 0.21
C PRO A 73 -1.68 17.46 -0.58
N MET A 74 -2.87 17.52 -1.18
CA MET A 74 -3.37 16.42 -2.01
C MET A 74 -2.48 16.19 -3.24
N SER A 75 -1.93 17.26 -3.83
CA SER A 75 -0.98 17.19 -4.94
C SER A 75 0.30 16.44 -4.56
N THR A 76 0.82 16.66 -3.34
CA THR A 76 1.98 15.95 -2.82
C THR A 76 1.71 14.46 -2.69
N LEU A 77 0.55 14.08 -2.14
CA LEU A 77 0.16 12.67 -2.05
C LEU A 77 0.00 12.01 -3.42
N GLN A 78 -0.57 12.73 -4.39
CA GLN A 78 -0.68 12.24 -5.77
C GLN A 78 0.70 12.00 -6.39
N MET A 79 1.63 12.95 -6.23
CA MET A 79 3.02 12.80 -6.67
C MET A 79 3.69 11.58 -6.01
N CYS A 80 3.53 11.40 -4.70
CA CYS A 80 4.09 10.25 -3.99
C CYS A 80 3.51 8.93 -4.52
N MET A 81 2.19 8.88 -4.73
CA MET A 81 1.51 7.70 -5.28
C MET A 81 2.02 7.35 -6.68
N GLU A 82 2.10 8.33 -7.58
CA GLU A 82 2.59 8.13 -8.95
C GLU A 82 4.06 7.69 -8.96
N THR A 83 4.89 8.28 -8.09
CA THR A 83 6.30 7.93 -7.95
C THR A 83 6.47 6.49 -7.45
N ALA A 84 5.73 6.08 -6.42
CA ALA A 84 5.81 4.72 -5.91
C ALA A 84 5.27 3.68 -6.91
N ARG A 85 4.22 4.02 -7.69
CA ARG A 85 3.66 3.14 -8.74
C ARG A 85 4.62 2.87 -9.89
N ALA A 86 5.65 3.70 -10.08
CA ALA A 86 6.71 3.42 -11.05
C ALA A 86 7.60 2.23 -10.64
N ARG A 87 7.55 1.81 -9.36
CA ARG A 87 8.40 0.75 -8.80
C ARG A 87 7.61 -0.43 -8.23
N LEU A 88 6.38 -0.20 -7.78
CA LEU A 88 5.55 -1.16 -7.05
C LEU A 88 4.21 -1.38 -7.76
N HIS A 89 3.73 -2.63 -7.73
CA HIS A 89 2.46 -3.00 -8.34
C HIS A 89 1.25 -2.52 -7.51
N TYR A 90 1.40 -2.45 -6.19
CA TYR A 90 0.31 -2.18 -5.26
C TYR A 90 0.63 -1.00 -4.36
N VAL A 91 0.11 0.17 -4.74
CA VAL A 91 0.24 1.41 -3.97
C VAL A 91 -1.12 1.97 -3.67
N TYR A 92 -1.38 2.21 -2.39
CA TYR A 92 -2.66 2.69 -1.88
C TYR A 92 -2.52 4.03 -1.15
N VAL A 93 -3.56 4.86 -1.19
CA VAL A 93 -3.69 6.08 -0.39
C VAL A 93 -4.91 5.93 0.50
N GLY A 94 -4.68 5.73 1.81
CA GLY A 94 -5.70 5.17 2.70
C GLY A 94 -6.66 6.19 3.32
N ASN A 95 -6.15 7.30 3.84
CA ASN A 95 -6.91 8.28 4.63
C ASN A 95 -7.11 9.62 3.90
N ALA A 96 -7.02 9.61 2.57
CA ALA A 96 -7.29 10.75 1.71
C ALA A 96 -7.99 10.29 0.43
N GLY A 97 -9.01 11.02 0.00
CA GLY A 97 -9.79 10.70 -1.20
C GLY A 97 -9.02 11.02 -2.49
N ILE A 98 -8.03 10.20 -2.84
CA ILE A 98 -7.35 10.26 -4.15
C ILE A 98 -8.08 9.33 -5.13
N PRO A 99 -8.54 9.84 -6.29
CA PRO A 99 -9.17 9.01 -7.32
C PRO A 99 -8.27 7.82 -7.72
N GLY A 100 -8.82 6.61 -7.67
CA GLY A 100 -8.07 5.37 -7.95
C GLY A 100 -6.94 5.08 -6.95
N GLY A 101 -6.84 5.83 -5.86
CA GLY A 101 -5.82 5.66 -4.83
C GLY A 101 -6.07 4.47 -3.90
N SER A 102 -7.30 3.96 -3.82
CA SER A 102 -7.66 2.83 -2.95
C SER A 102 -7.91 1.52 -3.70
N ASP A 103 -7.94 1.56 -5.03
CA ASP A 103 -8.30 0.41 -5.85
C ASP A 103 -7.08 -0.48 -6.13
N THR A 104 -7.32 -1.79 -6.24
CA THR A 104 -6.30 -2.74 -6.69
C THR A 104 -6.48 -2.94 -8.20
N VAL A 105 -5.42 -2.65 -8.95
CA VAL A 105 -5.34 -2.89 -10.39
C VAL A 105 -4.47 -4.11 -10.70
N CYS A 106 -4.75 -4.79 -11.80
CA CYS A 106 -3.90 -5.86 -12.28
C CYS A 106 -2.57 -5.29 -12.78
N PRO A 107 -1.41 -5.80 -12.32
CA PRO A 107 -0.11 -5.28 -12.76
C PRO A 107 0.21 -5.61 -14.23
N VAL A 108 -0.52 -6.53 -14.86
CA VAL A 108 -0.27 -6.99 -16.23
C VAL A 108 -1.10 -6.21 -17.25
N CYS A 109 -2.41 -6.05 -17.02
CA CYS A 109 -3.32 -5.42 -17.97
C CYS A 109 -3.99 -4.14 -17.46
N ASN A 110 -3.66 -3.70 -16.25
CA ASN A 110 -4.21 -2.51 -15.60
C ASN A 110 -5.74 -2.52 -15.33
N GLU A 111 -6.41 -3.66 -15.51
CA GLU A 111 -7.82 -3.83 -15.15
C GLU A 111 -8.03 -3.67 -13.63
N THR A 112 -9.08 -2.97 -13.21
CA THR A 112 -9.44 -2.89 -11.78
C THR A 112 -9.96 -4.25 -11.30
N VAL A 113 -9.28 -4.86 -10.33
CA VAL A 113 -9.64 -6.19 -9.80
C VAL A 113 -10.26 -6.13 -8.41
N ILE A 114 -9.98 -5.07 -7.64
CA ILE A 114 -10.70 -4.77 -6.39
C ILE A 114 -11.00 -3.28 -6.38
N ARG A 115 -12.27 -2.92 -6.25
CA ARG A 115 -12.71 -1.53 -6.10
C ARG A 115 -13.11 -1.25 -4.66
N ARG A 116 -12.66 -0.13 -4.10
CA ARG A 116 -12.95 0.27 -2.71
C ARG A 116 -13.64 1.63 -2.68
N HIS A 117 -14.81 1.67 -2.06
CA HIS A 117 -15.57 2.90 -1.82
C HIS A 117 -15.39 3.33 -0.36
N GLY A 118 -14.22 3.91 -0.07
CA GLY A 118 -13.81 4.20 1.31
C GLY A 118 -13.81 2.93 2.18
N HIS A 119 -14.18 3.07 3.45
CA HIS A 119 -14.31 1.94 4.38
C HIS A 119 -15.65 1.20 4.28
N ALA A 120 -16.60 1.72 3.49
CA ALA A 120 -17.98 1.26 3.52
C ALA A 120 -18.24 0.04 2.65
N ARG A 121 -17.55 -0.08 1.51
CA ARG A 121 -17.81 -1.14 0.54
C ARG A 121 -16.56 -1.53 -0.25
N VAL A 122 -16.38 -2.84 -0.40
CA VAL A 122 -15.35 -3.45 -1.24
C VAL A 122 -16.05 -4.31 -2.30
N GLU A 123 -15.71 -4.10 -3.57
CA GLU A 123 -16.17 -4.91 -4.69
C GLU A 123 -15.01 -5.80 -5.16
N LEU A 124 -15.20 -7.12 -5.07
CA LEU A 124 -14.26 -8.10 -5.60
C LEU A 124 -14.62 -8.38 -7.06
N LEU A 125 -13.75 -7.96 -7.99
CA LEU A 125 -13.91 -8.16 -9.44
C LEU A 125 -13.01 -9.29 -9.94
N LEU A 126 -12.43 -10.07 -9.03
CA LEU A 126 -11.53 -11.18 -9.32
C LEU A 126 -12.30 -12.42 -9.76
N ARG A 127 -11.63 -13.26 -10.56
CA ARG A 127 -12.01 -14.67 -10.73
C ARG A 127 -11.15 -15.51 -9.78
N GLY A 128 -11.67 -15.77 -8.58
CA GLY A 128 -10.88 -16.38 -7.50
C GLY A 128 -9.77 -15.43 -7.04
N ALA A 129 -8.51 -15.82 -7.26
CA ALA A 129 -7.33 -14.97 -7.00
C ALA A 129 -6.69 -14.42 -8.29
N SER A 130 -7.41 -14.43 -9.41
CA SER A 130 -6.87 -14.01 -10.72
C SER A 130 -7.65 -12.84 -11.33
N CYS A 131 -6.97 -12.06 -12.16
CA CYS A 131 -7.58 -11.03 -12.99
C CYS A 131 -8.58 -11.66 -13.97
N PRO A 132 -9.81 -11.14 -14.07
CA PRO A 132 -10.82 -11.68 -15.00
C PRO A 132 -10.48 -11.42 -16.48
N ALA A 133 -9.70 -10.38 -16.77
CA ALA A 133 -9.40 -9.94 -18.14
C ALA A 133 -8.21 -10.67 -18.76
N CYS A 134 -7.09 -10.82 -18.03
CA CYS A 134 -5.87 -11.43 -18.56
C CYS A 134 -5.47 -12.74 -17.87
N GLY A 135 -6.15 -13.14 -16.79
CA GLY A 135 -5.85 -14.36 -16.03
C GLY A 135 -4.64 -14.29 -15.08
N ALA A 136 -3.93 -13.16 -15.03
CA ALA A 136 -2.79 -12.98 -14.12
C ALA A 136 -3.20 -13.20 -12.65
N GLY A 137 -2.38 -13.95 -11.90
CA GLY A 137 -2.56 -14.12 -10.46
C GLY A 137 -2.36 -12.81 -9.73
N ILE A 138 -3.27 -12.48 -8.82
CA ILE A 138 -3.20 -11.30 -7.95
C ILE A 138 -2.88 -11.80 -6.54
N PRO A 139 -1.82 -11.33 -5.87
CA PRO A 139 -1.36 -11.82 -4.57
C PRO A 139 -2.23 -11.28 -3.42
N VAL A 140 -3.56 -11.38 -3.57
CA VAL A 140 -4.54 -11.00 -2.55
C VAL A 140 -4.84 -12.18 -1.65
N LYS A 141 -4.72 -11.96 -0.33
CA LYS A 141 -5.16 -12.93 0.68
C LYS A 141 -6.63 -12.66 1.00
N LEU A 142 -7.52 -13.33 0.28
CA LEU A 142 -8.95 -13.32 0.62
C LEU A 142 -9.14 -14.20 1.86
N ARG A 143 -9.73 -13.65 2.93
CA ARG A 143 -10.17 -14.46 4.06
C ARG A 143 -11.31 -15.34 3.54
N GLY A 144 -11.15 -16.66 3.59
CA GLY A 144 -12.23 -17.59 3.25
C GLY A 144 -13.44 -17.40 4.18
N PRO A 145 -14.62 -17.96 3.82
CA PRO A 145 -15.72 -18.03 4.78
C PRO A 145 -15.23 -18.70 6.07
N GLU A 146 -15.66 -18.20 7.22
CA GLU A 146 -15.45 -18.91 8.48
C GLU A 146 -16.00 -20.35 8.31
N PRO A 147 -15.28 -21.39 8.77
CA PRO A 147 -15.85 -22.72 8.79
C PRO A 147 -17.15 -22.64 9.57
N THR A 148 -18.26 -22.99 8.93
CA THR A 148 -19.51 -23.23 9.63
C THR A 148 -19.19 -24.25 10.73
N GLN A 149 -19.37 -23.86 11.99
CA GLN A 149 -19.43 -24.85 13.06
C GLN A 149 -20.68 -25.68 12.76
N ASP A 150 -20.47 -26.82 12.10
CA ASP A 150 -21.47 -27.85 11.98
C ASP A 150 -21.71 -28.39 13.40
N ASN A 151 -22.71 -27.84 14.06
CA ASN A 151 -23.25 -28.38 15.30
C ASN A 151 -23.91 -29.72 14.96
N ASN A 152 -23.20 -30.81 15.25
CA ASN A 152 -23.78 -32.15 15.38
C ASN A 152 -23.81 -32.54 16.86
#